data_AF-A0A8K1FZJ6-F1
#
_entry.id   AF-A0A8K1FZJ6-F1
#
_cell.length_a   1.000
_cell.length_b   1.000
_cell.length_c   1.000
_cell.angle_alpha   90.00
_cell.angle_beta   90.00
_cell.angle_gamma   90.00
#
_symmetry.space_group_name_H-M   'P 1'
#
loop_
_entity.id
_entity.type
_entity.pdbx_description
1 polymer ?
#
loop_
_entity_poly.entity_id
_entity_poly.type
_entity_poly.pdbx_seq_one_letter_code
_entity_poly.pdbx_strand_id
1 'polypeptide(L)'
;MPKRGKKKEENGSGDETGPAPAKAAKAAPPLLYEDPPTREATPTGRRWTLKVTSWNVDGLRAWLKKGGAQWVQEEAPDVLCLQETKCPVSAVPAEVRALPGLPHQFWASAKDRPGYSGVGLLARTEPLNVTYGIGDPEHDADGRVVTAEFPSLFVVSAYVPNAGRGLARLEPRLRFDSAFLAFLKRLDAQKPVLLCGDLNVAHAEIDLCHPRANKSNPGFTPQEREGFTRLLDSGFVDTFRHLYPEARGAFTFWTYLGGARARNVGWRLDYAVVSQSYEACSEAAAWLLARLREPPRVALVCGSGLGALAQELRDPQSFDYAEIPHFPRSTVQGHAGRLVVGRLGSAPCAVLQGRFHLYEGYSPAQVVVPIRALALAGVHTLVLTNAAGSLRPGLGPGHLLVIRDHIDMAGLAGRSPLVGPNDDRFGPRFPSMTEAYDPGLRRLALSLAPKELRASPGVYVGVGGPSYETPAECRLLRALGADAVGEGGETQNDPEIAPK
;
A
#
# COMPACT_ATOMS: atom_id res chain seq x y z
N MET A 1 -52.14 -74.55 43.79
CA MET A 1 -52.35 -73.25 43.14
C MET A 1 -50.99 -72.65 42.78
N PRO A 2 -50.88 -71.95 41.64
CA PRO A 2 -50.09 -72.41 40.47
C PRO A 2 -48.87 -71.51 40.16
N LYS A 3 -47.98 -71.77 39.20
CA LYS A 3 -47.57 -72.97 38.44
C LYS A 3 -46.17 -72.71 37.86
N ARG A 4 -45.39 -73.80 37.84
CA ARG A 4 -44.20 -74.10 37.03
C ARG A 4 -44.26 -73.64 35.57
N GLY A 5 -43.08 -73.31 35.05
CA GLY A 5 -42.82 -73.11 33.62
C GLY A 5 -42.96 -74.37 32.75
N LYS A 6 -42.91 -74.14 31.44
CA LYS A 6 -42.70 -75.14 30.38
C LYS A 6 -41.81 -74.54 29.27
N LYS A 7 -40.93 -75.42 28.78
CA LYS A 7 -39.98 -75.29 27.66
C LYS A 7 -40.67 -75.17 26.29
N LYS A 8 -39.96 -74.52 25.35
CA LYS A 8 -39.58 -74.88 23.94
C LYS A 8 -40.49 -75.86 23.17
N GLU A 9 -40.75 -75.79 21.86
CA GLU A 9 -39.89 -75.45 20.69
C GLU A 9 -40.79 -75.42 19.42
N GLU A 10 -40.52 -74.53 18.43
CA GLU A 10 -40.32 -74.78 16.96
C GLU A 10 -41.32 -73.91 16.16
N ASN A 11 -41.09 -73.32 14.98
CA ASN A 11 -40.09 -73.45 13.91
C ASN A 11 -40.11 -72.20 13.00
N GLY A 12 -38.92 -71.83 12.45
CA GLY A 12 -38.65 -71.17 11.15
C GLY A 12 -39.25 -69.78 10.88
N SER A 13 -38.62 -68.84 10.16
CA SER A 13 -37.37 -68.75 9.39
C SER A 13 -37.41 -67.35 8.74
N GLY A 14 -36.31 -66.61 8.68
CA GLY A 14 -36.25 -65.41 7.82
C GLY A 14 -35.40 -64.29 8.39
N ASP A 15 -34.13 -64.33 8.00
CA ASP A 15 -33.10 -63.31 8.18
C ASP A 15 -33.48 -62.01 7.45
N GLU A 16 -33.31 -60.84 8.09
CA GLU A 16 -33.03 -59.56 7.42
C GLU A 16 -32.64 -58.49 8.46
N THR A 17 -31.35 -58.45 8.82
CA THR A 17 -30.75 -57.30 9.52
C THR A 17 -30.48 -56.18 8.51
N GLY A 18 -31.43 -55.26 8.37
CA GLY A 18 -31.23 -54.00 7.64
C GLY A 18 -30.35 -53.02 8.44
N PRO A 19 -29.42 -52.28 7.80
CA PRO A 19 -28.59 -51.30 8.49
C PRO A 19 -29.45 -50.10 8.95
N ALA A 20 -29.18 -49.61 10.16
CA ALA A 20 -29.79 -48.38 10.67
C ALA A 20 -29.55 -47.21 9.71
N PRO A 21 -30.54 -46.32 9.49
CA PRO A 21 -30.40 -45.25 8.50
C PRO A 21 -29.26 -44.32 8.91
N ALA A 22 -28.29 -44.17 8.00
CA ALA A 22 -27.20 -43.22 8.14
C ALA A 22 -27.77 -41.82 8.37
N LYS A 23 -27.30 -41.14 9.42
CA LYS A 23 -27.61 -39.73 9.66
C LYS A 23 -27.20 -38.95 8.42
N ALA A 24 -28.18 -38.34 7.75
CA ALA A 24 -27.94 -37.44 6.63
C ALA A 24 -26.87 -36.41 7.04
N ALA A 25 -25.80 -36.33 6.25
CA ALA A 25 -24.79 -35.31 6.41
C ALA A 25 -25.50 -33.94 6.39
N LYS A 26 -25.33 -33.16 7.47
CA LYS A 26 -25.80 -31.78 7.50
C LYS A 26 -25.20 -31.08 6.28
N ALA A 27 -26.05 -30.47 5.45
CA ALA A 27 -25.62 -29.57 4.40
C ALA A 27 -24.62 -28.57 4.99
N ALA A 28 -23.50 -28.36 4.30
CA ALA A 28 -22.50 -27.39 4.72
C ALA A 28 -23.20 -26.04 4.93
N PRO A 29 -22.93 -25.32 6.04
CA PRO A 29 -23.48 -23.99 6.23
C PRO A 29 -23.12 -23.10 5.02
N PRO A 30 -23.97 -22.13 4.64
CA PRO A 30 -23.69 -21.26 3.51
C PRO A 30 -22.32 -20.57 3.72
N LEU A 31 -21.51 -20.53 2.66
CA LEU A 31 -20.27 -19.76 2.66
C LEU A 31 -20.62 -18.29 2.90
N LEU A 32 -20.27 -17.77 4.08
CA LEU A 32 -20.54 -16.38 4.47
C LEU A 32 -19.55 -15.39 3.85
N TYR A 33 -18.50 -15.91 3.22
CA TYR A 33 -17.50 -15.18 2.49
C TYR A 33 -16.76 -16.16 1.57
N GLU A 34 -16.38 -15.68 0.40
CA GLU A 34 -15.54 -16.38 -0.56
C GLU A 34 -14.29 -15.51 -0.78
N ASP A 35 -13.11 -16.13 -0.67
CA ASP A 35 -11.86 -15.41 -0.87
C ASP A 35 -11.82 -14.80 -2.27
N PRO A 36 -11.25 -13.60 -2.45
CA PRO A 36 -11.11 -13.02 -3.77
C PRO A 36 -10.18 -13.94 -4.57
N PRO A 37 -10.40 -14.08 -5.89
CA PRO A 37 -9.62 -15.01 -6.70
C PRO A 37 -8.14 -14.65 -6.67
N THR A 38 -7.27 -15.64 -6.42
CA THR A 38 -5.82 -15.48 -6.45
C THR A 38 -5.37 -14.93 -7.81
N ARG A 39 -4.58 -13.86 -7.80
CA ARG A 39 -3.91 -13.33 -9.00
C ARG A 39 -2.51 -13.92 -9.12
N GLU A 40 -2.37 -14.98 -9.92
CA GLU A 40 -1.08 -15.67 -10.10
C GLU A 40 -0.16 -15.03 -11.16
N ALA A 41 -0.65 -14.04 -11.90
CA ALA A 41 0.12 -13.34 -12.92
C ALA A 41 -0.19 -11.84 -12.94
N THR A 42 0.79 -11.06 -13.39
CA THR A 42 0.59 -9.64 -13.70
C THR A 42 -0.38 -9.47 -14.87
N PRO A 43 -0.94 -8.26 -15.10
CA PRO A 43 -1.73 -7.98 -16.31
C PRO A 43 -0.98 -8.21 -17.63
N THR A 44 0.35 -8.29 -17.57
CA THR A 44 1.24 -8.60 -18.70
C THR A 44 1.62 -10.09 -18.79
N GLY A 45 1.01 -10.95 -17.98
CA GLY A 45 1.21 -12.41 -18.00
C GLY A 45 2.48 -12.90 -17.30
N ARG A 46 3.22 -12.06 -16.58
CA ARG A 46 4.39 -12.50 -15.81
C ARG A 46 3.92 -13.27 -14.58
N ARG A 47 4.44 -14.48 -14.38
CA ARG A 47 4.20 -15.26 -13.17
C ARG A 47 5.00 -14.73 -12.00
N TRP A 48 4.51 -14.97 -10.80
CA TRP A 48 5.26 -14.71 -9.57
C TRP A 48 6.56 -15.54 -9.52
N THR A 49 7.58 -15.00 -8.86
CA THR A 49 8.91 -15.63 -8.72
C THR A 49 9.31 -15.88 -7.26
N LEU A 50 8.50 -15.36 -6.32
CA LEU A 50 8.68 -15.52 -4.89
C LEU A 50 7.30 -15.70 -4.25
N LYS A 51 7.16 -16.73 -3.43
CA LYS A 51 5.95 -16.98 -2.63
C LYS A 51 6.24 -16.76 -1.15
N VAL A 52 5.70 -15.68 -0.59
CA VAL A 52 5.79 -15.39 0.84
C VAL A 52 4.44 -15.60 1.49
N THR A 53 4.43 -16.33 2.60
CA THR A 53 3.25 -16.60 3.41
C THR A 53 3.42 -15.97 4.77
N SER A 54 2.36 -15.34 5.29
CA SER A 54 2.28 -14.92 6.69
C SER A 54 1.12 -15.60 7.39
N TRP A 55 1.34 -16.04 8.62
CA TRP A 55 0.29 -16.66 9.42
C TRP A 55 0.47 -16.37 10.92
N ASN A 56 -0.48 -15.65 11.53
CA ASN A 56 -0.66 -15.71 12.97
C ASN A 56 -1.21 -17.09 13.38
N VAL A 57 -0.38 -17.89 14.06
CA VAL A 57 -0.68 -19.30 14.38
C VAL A 57 -1.31 -19.52 15.75
N ASP A 58 -1.44 -18.47 16.57
CA ASP A 58 -1.99 -18.54 17.94
C ASP A 58 -1.40 -19.70 18.76
N GLY A 59 -0.09 -19.91 18.63
CA GLY A 59 0.67 -20.99 19.27
C GLY A 59 1.07 -22.15 18.34
N LEU A 60 2.39 -22.35 18.17
CA LEU A 60 2.96 -23.35 17.26
C LEU A 60 2.44 -24.77 17.48
N ARG A 61 2.31 -25.21 18.74
CA ARG A 61 1.84 -26.58 19.04
C ARG A 61 0.37 -26.78 18.68
N ALA A 62 -0.47 -25.75 18.87
CA ALA A 62 -1.87 -25.81 18.51
C ALA A 62 -2.04 -25.86 16.99
N TRP A 63 -1.25 -25.06 16.27
CA TRP A 63 -1.18 -25.05 14.82
C TRP A 63 -0.74 -26.40 14.23
N LEU A 64 0.31 -27.02 14.77
CA LEU A 64 0.73 -28.37 14.35
C LEU A 64 -0.38 -29.41 14.51
N LYS A 65 -1.07 -29.43 15.65
CA LYS A 65 -2.19 -30.36 15.90
C LYS A 65 -3.34 -30.21 14.92
N LYS A 66 -3.46 -29.05 14.27
CA LYS A 66 -4.49 -28.72 13.27
C LYS A 66 -3.99 -28.91 11.83
N GLY A 67 -2.88 -29.63 11.63
CA GLY A 67 -2.35 -29.94 10.30
C GLY A 67 -1.44 -28.87 9.71
N GLY A 68 -0.91 -27.95 10.52
CA GLY A 68 -0.05 -26.86 10.04
C GLY A 68 1.14 -27.32 9.19
N ALA A 69 1.80 -28.43 9.57
CA ALA A 69 2.92 -28.97 8.80
C ALA A 69 2.49 -29.51 7.42
N GLN A 70 1.34 -30.17 7.33
CA GLN A 70 0.76 -30.62 6.06
C GLN A 70 0.42 -29.41 5.18
N TRP A 71 -0.18 -28.38 5.76
CA TRP A 71 -0.50 -27.17 5.02
C TRP A 71 0.74 -26.49 4.43
N VAL A 72 1.86 -26.43 5.17
CA VAL A 72 3.12 -25.88 4.64
C VAL A 72 3.65 -26.70 3.46
N GLN A 73 3.50 -28.03 3.49
CA GLN A 73 3.90 -28.89 2.38
C GLN A 73 3.06 -28.62 1.12
N GLU A 74 1.75 -28.45 1.29
CA GLU A 74 0.82 -28.17 0.20
C GLU A 74 1.01 -26.74 -0.36
N GLU A 75 1.18 -25.75 0.52
CA GLU A 75 1.34 -24.36 0.14
C GLU A 75 2.73 -24.08 -0.48
N ALA A 76 3.75 -24.81 -0.03
CA ALA A 76 5.13 -24.75 -0.50
C ALA A 76 5.72 -23.31 -0.60
N PRO A 77 5.66 -22.50 0.46
CA PRO A 77 6.19 -21.13 0.43
C PRO A 77 7.72 -21.12 0.27
N ASP A 78 8.25 -20.04 -0.31
CA ASP A 78 9.68 -19.74 -0.30
C ASP A 78 10.11 -19.07 1.00
N VAL A 79 9.22 -18.26 1.58
CA VAL A 79 9.39 -17.67 2.91
C VAL A 79 8.08 -17.80 3.70
N LEU A 80 8.16 -18.30 4.92
CA LEU A 80 7.05 -18.46 5.86
C LEU A 80 7.29 -17.60 7.10
N CYS A 81 6.45 -16.59 7.27
CA CYS A 81 6.40 -15.73 8.44
C CYS A 81 5.33 -16.24 9.41
N LEU A 82 5.71 -16.60 10.63
CA LEU A 82 4.80 -17.07 11.67
C LEU A 82 4.72 -16.05 12.80
N GLN A 83 3.51 -15.67 13.21
CA GLN A 83 3.28 -14.74 14.33
C GLN A 83 2.55 -15.44 15.48
N GLU A 84 2.68 -14.84 16.67
CA GLU A 84 2.06 -15.35 17.90
C GLU A 84 2.44 -16.81 18.17
N THR A 85 3.72 -17.14 18.01
CA THR A 85 4.23 -18.52 18.14
C THR A 85 4.03 -19.11 19.53
N LYS A 86 3.92 -18.26 20.56
CA LYS A 86 3.75 -18.59 21.99
C LYS A 86 4.69 -19.71 22.44
N CYS A 87 5.92 -19.69 21.92
CA CYS A 87 6.89 -20.74 22.10
C CYS A 87 8.29 -20.15 22.27
N PRO A 88 9.01 -20.49 23.36
CA PRO A 88 10.44 -20.20 23.47
C PRO A 88 11.23 -20.85 22.32
N VAL A 89 12.30 -20.19 21.87
CA VAL A 89 13.18 -20.70 20.78
C VAL A 89 13.74 -22.10 21.08
N SER A 90 14.12 -22.36 22.33
CA SER A 90 14.61 -23.67 22.77
C SER A 90 13.56 -24.78 22.71
N ALA A 91 12.27 -24.43 22.65
CA ALA A 91 11.15 -25.34 22.71
C ALA A 91 10.38 -25.47 21.38
N VAL A 92 10.92 -24.89 20.28
CA VAL A 92 10.35 -25.06 18.93
C VAL A 92 10.30 -26.55 18.60
N PRO A 93 9.12 -27.12 18.25
CA PRO A 93 8.94 -28.55 18.02
C PRO A 93 9.82 -29.09 16.90
N ALA A 94 10.24 -30.36 17.03
CA ALA A 94 11.09 -31.03 16.05
C ALA A 94 10.42 -31.10 14.67
N GLU A 95 9.10 -31.26 14.63
CA GLU A 95 8.31 -31.28 13.40
C GLU A 95 8.38 -29.94 12.64
N VAL A 96 8.43 -28.82 13.36
CA VAL A 96 8.63 -27.49 12.73
C VAL A 96 10.06 -27.38 12.19
N ARG A 97 11.05 -27.83 12.97
CA ARG A 97 12.47 -27.83 12.55
C ARG A 97 12.72 -28.71 11.33
N ALA A 98 11.87 -29.73 11.13
CA ALA A 98 11.94 -30.68 10.04
C ALA A 98 10.99 -30.35 8.87
N LEU A 99 10.41 -29.14 8.81
CA LEU A 99 9.54 -28.75 7.70
C LEU A 99 10.31 -28.82 6.36
N PRO A 100 9.85 -29.62 5.39
CA PRO A 100 10.55 -29.80 4.14
C PRO A 100 10.51 -28.51 3.32
N GLY A 101 11.62 -28.20 2.65
CA GLY A 101 11.75 -27.02 1.79
C GLY A 101 11.98 -25.69 2.53
N LEU A 102 12.04 -25.69 3.87
CA LEU A 102 12.30 -24.48 4.69
C LEU A 102 13.43 -24.73 5.72
N PRO A 103 14.67 -25.01 5.28
CA PRO A 103 15.76 -25.39 6.18
C PRO A 103 16.30 -24.21 7.01
N HIS A 104 16.14 -22.97 6.55
CA HIS A 104 16.67 -21.79 7.23
C HIS A 104 15.60 -21.20 8.15
N GLN A 105 15.74 -21.36 9.47
CA GLN A 105 14.71 -20.98 10.44
C GLN A 105 15.23 -20.02 11.50
N PHE A 106 14.56 -18.88 11.64
CA PHE A 106 14.93 -17.79 12.53
C PHE A 106 13.77 -17.46 13.45
N TRP A 107 14.03 -17.36 14.75
CA TRP A 107 12.99 -17.26 15.77
C TRP A 107 13.30 -16.17 16.77
N ALA A 108 12.30 -15.35 17.09
CA ALA A 108 12.33 -14.43 18.21
C ALA A 108 11.18 -14.75 19.17
N SER A 109 11.44 -14.66 20.47
CA SER A 109 10.43 -14.84 21.51
C SER A 109 10.71 -13.90 22.67
N ALA A 110 9.68 -13.57 23.46
CA ALA A 110 9.86 -12.75 24.66
C ALA A 110 10.90 -13.37 25.62
N LYS A 111 11.87 -12.57 26.06
CA LYS A 111 12.99 -13.03 26.92
C LYS A 111 12.51 -13.32 28.34
N ASP A 112 11.77 -12.39 28.94
CA ASP A 112 11.40 -12.44 30.37
C ASP A 112 9.99 -13.03 30.60
N ARG A 113 9.25 -13.29 29.53
CA ARG A 113 7.86 -13.79 29.57
C ARG A 113 7.68 -14.96 28.60
N PRO A 114 8.17 -16.17 28.92
CA PRO A 114 8.05 -17.33 28.05
C PRO A 114 6.59 -17.57 27.62
N GLY A 115 6.37 -17.70 26.31
CA GLY A 115 5.03 -17.94 25.75
C GLY A 115 4.14 -16.70 25.59
N TYR A 116 4.63 -15.51 25.93
CA TYR A 116 3.87 -14.26 25.80
C TYR A 116 3.76 -13.74 24.36
N SER A 117 4.88 -13.74 23.63
CA SER A 117 4.95 -13.34 22.22
C SER A 117 6.11 -14.06 21.53
N GLY A 118 6.05 -14.10 20.21
CA GLY A 118 7.14 -14.59 19.38
C GLY A 118 6.76 -14.61 17.91
N VAL A 119 7.79 -14.55 17.08
CA VAL A 119 7.69 -14.64 15.63
C VAL A 119 8.72 -15.64 15.10
N GLY A 120 8.39 -16.23 13.95
CA GLY A 120 9.27 -17.05 13.16
C GLY A 120 9.39 -16.49 11.74
N LEU A 121 10.55 -16.70 11.14
CA LEU A 121 10.78 -16.54 9.71
C LEU A 121 11.55 -17.78 9.24
N LEU A 122 10.92 -18.56 8.38
CA LEU A 122 11.50 -19.74 7.77
C LEU A 122 11.67 -19.50 6.27
N ALA A 123 12.78 -19.93 5.69
CA ALA A 123 13.08 -19.67 4.29
C ALA A 123 13.65 -20.90 3.59
N ARG A 124 13.31 -21.03 2.29
CA ARG A 124 13.84 -22.02 1.38
C ARG A 124 15.29 -21.75 1.02
N THR A 125 15.59 -20.47 0.76
CA THR A 125 16.93 -19.97 0.41
C THR A 125 17.51 -19.26 1.61
N GLU A 126 18.82 -19.39 1.81
CA GLU A 126 19.53 -18.69 2.89
C GLU A 126 19.47 -17.18 2.70
N PRO A 127 19.02 -16.40 3.71
CA PRO A 127 19.15 -14.95 3.69
C PRO A 127 20.61 -14.51 3.76
N LEU A 128 20.94 -13.36 3.15
CA LEU A 128 22.24 -12.71 3.27
C LEU A 128 22.57 -12.30 4.71
N ASN A 129 21.54 -11.88 5.45
CA ASN A 129 21.66 -11.44 6.82
C ASN A 129 20.30 -11.60 7.54
N VAL A 130 20.34 -11.77 8.86
CA VAL A 130 19.13 -11.82 9.69
C VAL A 130 19.30 -10.98 10.94
N THR A 131 18.34 -10.09 11.20
CA THR A 131 18.32 -9.23 12.38
C THR A 131 17.06 -9.47 13.22
N TYR A 132 17.20 -9.21 14.52
CA TYR A 132 16.15 -9.45 15.53
C TYR A 132 15.79 -8.13 16.20
N GLY A 133 14.49 -7.86 16.29
CA GLY A 133 14.01 -6.58 16.81
C GLY A 133 14.12 -5.43 15.81
N ILE A 134 13.93 -4.22 16.30
CA ILE A 134 13.90 -2.97 15.54
C ILE A 134 15.07 -2.03 15.91
N GLY A 135 15.94 -2.47 16.83
CA GLY A 135 17.05 -1.69 17.36
C GLY A 135 16.65 -0.75 18.48
N ASP A 136 15.55 -1.06 19.17
CA ASP A 136 15.05 -0.30 20.32
C ASP A 136 14.92 -1.22 21.54
N PRO A 137 15.76 -1.04 22.58
CA PRO A 137 15.70 -1.86 23.78
C PRO A 137 14.34 -1.89 24.49
N GLU A 138 13.51 -0.84 24.38
CA GLU A 138 12.14 -0.83 24.95
C GLU A 138 11.27 -1.90 24.30
N HIS A 139 11.50 -2.19 23.03
CA HIS A 139 10.61 -2.99 22.19
C HIS A 139 11.15 -4.40 21.86
N ASP A 140 12.48 -4.55 21.86
CA ASP A 140 13.15 -5.78 21.40
C ASP A 140 13.07 -6.95 22.41
N ALA A 141 12.73 -6.67 23.67
CA ALA A 141 12.61 -7.69 24.71
C ALA A 141 11.48 -8.71 24.45
N ASP A 142 10.45 -8.32 23.70
CA ASP A 142 9.26 -9.14 23.44
C ASP A 142 9.41 -10.08 22.23
N GLY A 143 10.51 -10.01 21.47
CA GLY A 143 10.76 -10.88 20.33
C GLY A 143 9.68 -10.80 19.25
N ARG A 144 9.30 -9.58 18.87
CA ARG A 144 8.16 -9.30 17.98
C ARG A 144 8.52 -9.14 16.51
N VAL A 145 9.81 -9.04 16.17
CA VAL A 145 10.27 -8.76 14.82
C VAL A 145 11.47 -9.62 14.48
N VAL A 146 11.42 -10.26 13.31
CA VAL A 146 12.56 -10.90 12.65
C VAL A 146 12.62 -10.38 11.23
N THR A 147 13.80 -9.93 10.81
CA THR A 147 14.04 -9.43 9.46
C THR A 147 15.07 -10.29 8.77
N ALA A 148 14.75 -10.80 7.58
CA ALA A 148 15.67 -11.51 6.71
C ALA A 148 15.99 -10.66 5.47
N GLU A 149 17.26 -10.49 5.19
CA GLU A 149 17.75 -9.80 4.01
C GLU A 149 18.00 -10.79 2.88
N PHE A 150 17.41 -10.56 1.72
CA PHE A 150 17.68 -11.28 0.49
C PHE A 150 18.40 -10.38 -0.52
N PRO A 151 18.91 -10.90 -1.65
CA PRO A 151 19.57 -10.08 -2.65
C PRO A 151 18.73 -8.90 -3.14
N SER A 152 17.43 -9.09 -3.35
CA SER A 152 16.53 -8.11 -3.96
C SER A 152 15.57 -7.40 -2.98
N LEU A 153 15.42 -7.89 -1.74
CA LEU A 153 14.48 -7.30 -0.78
C LEU A 153 14.80 -7.71 0.67
N PHE A 154 14.21 -7.00 1.63
CA PHE A 154 14.03 -7.47 3.00
C PHE A 154 12.65 -8.11 3.17
N VAL A 155 12.57 -9.20 3.93
CA VAL A 155 11.31 -9.75 4.43
C VAL A 155 11.26 -9.58 5.95
N VAL A 156 10.23 -8.92 6.46
CA VAL A 156 10.05 -8.62 7.88
C VAL A 156 8.83 -9.39 8.40
N SER A 157 9.04 -10.31 9.33
CA SER A 157 7.96 -10.97 10.08
C SER A 157 7.71 -10.20 11.38
N ALA A 158 6.52 -9.62 11.54
CA ALA A 158 6.21 -8.74 12.66
C ALA A 158 4.92 -9.13 13.40
N TYR A 159 4.95 -9.02 14.74
CA TYR A 159 3.78 -9.14 15.62
C TYR A 159 3.65 -7.88 16.48
N VAL A 160 2.93 -6.89 15.96
CA VAL A 160 2.82 -5.55 16.56
C VAL A 160 2.07 -5.63 17.91
N PRO A 161 2.48 -4.90 18.96
CA PRO A 161 1.81 -4.95 20.27
C PRO A 161 0.33 -4.57 20.22
N ASN A 162 -0.55 -5.30 20.91
CA ASN A 162 -1.94 -4.89 21.07
C ASN A 162 -2.10 -3.87 22.23
N ALA A 163 -2.89 -2.81 22.02
CA ALA A 163 -3.16 -1.77 23.03
C ALA A 163 -3.86 -2.29 24.31
N GLY A 164 -4.39 -3.51 24.28
CA GLY A 164 -4.90 -4.23 25.45
C GLY A 164 -6.25 -3.69 25.95
N ARG A 165 -6.92 -4.47 26.80
CA ARG A 165 -8.24 -4.12 27.33
C ARG A 165 -8.22 -2.73 27.99
N GLY A 166 -9.22 -1.90 27.67
CA GLY A 166 -9.31 -0.54 28.19
C GLY A 166 -8.19 0.40 27.72
N LEU A 167 -7.50 0.06 26.62
CA LEU A 167 -6.41 0.86 26.03
C LEU A 167 -5.20 1.04 26.96
N ALA A 168 -5.01 0.12 27.92
CA ALA A 168 -3.97 0.20 28.94
C ALA A 168 -2.53 0.29 28.39
N ARG A 169 -2.31 -0.13 27.14
CA ARG A 169 -1.01 -0.12 26.45
C ARG A 169 -1.04 0.69 25.15
N LEU A 170 -2.02 1.56 24.97
CA LEU A 170 -2.10 2.40 23.78
C LEU A 170 -0.84 3.27 23.63
N GLU A 171 -0.42 3.94 24.69
CA GLU A 171 0.72 4.86 24.64
C GLU A 171 2.05 4.13 24.27
N PRO A 172 2.43 3.01 24.92
CA PRO A 172 3.55 2.18 24.45
C PRO A 172 3.40 1.67 23.00
N ARG A 173 2.18 1.34 22.57
CA ARG A 173 1.91 0.93 21.18
C ARG A 173 2.20 2.08 20.20
N LEU A 174 1.79 3.31 20.48
CA LEU A 174 2.05 4.45 19.59
C LEU A 174 3.55 4.78 19.47
N ARG A 175 4.31 4.60 20.56
CA ARG A 175 5.79 4.68 20.51
C ARG A 175 6.39 3.57 19.63
N PHE A 176 5.90 2.34 19.79
CA PHE A 176 6.30 1.23 18.93
C PHE A 176 6.01 1.51 17.46
N ASP A 177 4.82 2.00 17.11
CA ASP A 177 4.47 2.32 15.72
C ASP A 177 5.43 3.34 15.10
N SER A 178 5.82 4.36 15.88
CA SER A 178 6.77 5.39 15.44
C SER A 178 8.18 4.84 15.25
N ALA A 179 8.68 4.05 16.20
CA ALA A 179 10.00 3.40 16.12
C ALA A 179 10.05 2.35 15.00
N PHE A 180 8.97 1.59 14.83
CA PHE A 180 8.85 0.56 13.81
C PHE A 180 8.81 1.16 12.41
N LEU A 181 8.07 2.25 12.21
CA LEU A 181 8.11 3.01 10.96
C LEU A 181 9.54 3.50 10.66
N ALA A 182 10.23 4.11 11.62
CA ALA A 182 11.61 4.55 11.43
C ALA A 182 12.54 3.38 11.08
N PHE A 183 12.34 2.21 11.67
CA PHE A 183 13.07 0.98 11.33
C PHE A 183 12.80 0.53 9.89
N LEU A 184 11.54 0.41 9.48
CA LEU A 184 11.17 0.01 8.12
C LEU A 184 11.75 0.98 7.08
N LYS A 185 11.72 2.29 7.34
CA LYS A 185 12.34 3.29 6.44
C LYS A 185 13.86 3.14 6.33
N ARG A 186 14.56 2.71 7.39
CA ARG A 186 16.01 2.42 7.31
C ARG A 186 16.31 1.19 6.46
N LEU A 187 15.45 0.18 6.48
CA LEU A 187 15.57 -0.99 5.60
C LEU A 187 15.25 -0.62 4.16
N ASP A 188 14.15 0.11 3.95
CA ASP A 188 13.71 0.59 2.64
C ASP A 188 14.75 1.50 1.97
N ALA A 189 15.56 2.20 2.78
CA ALA A 189 16.74 2.96 2.33
C ALA A 189 17.84 2.13 1.70
N GLN A 190 17.82 0.82 1.88
CA GLN A 190 18.83 -0.10 1.37
C GLN A 190 18.25 -0.98 0.26
N LYS A 191 17.06 -1.56 0.48
CA LYS A 191 16.36 -2.44 -0.47
C LYS A 191 14.85 -2.39 -0.20
N PRO A 192 14.01 -2.72 -1.20
CA PRO A 192 12.58 -2.88 -0.98
C PRO A 192 12.28 -3.81 0.20
N VAL A 193 11.21 -3.51 0.93
CA VAL A 193 10.77 -4.24 2.11
C VAL A 193 9.43 -4.89 1.83
N LEU A 194 9.29 -6.15 2.23
CA LEU A 194 8.04 -6.87 2.38
C LEU A 194 7.80 -7.12 3.88
N LEU A 195 6.90 -6.34 4.46
CA LEU A 195 6.41 -6.52 5.83
C LEU A 195 5.23 -7.48 5.84
N CYS A 196 5.35 -8.56 6.61
CA CYS A 196 4.34 -9.58 6.81
C CYS A 196 4.01 -9.73 8.30
N GLY A 197 2.72 -9.77 8.62
CA GLY A 197 2.27 -10.24 9.92
C GLY A 197 1.05 -9.52 10.48
N ASP A 198 0.76 -9.83 11.75
CA ASP A 198 -0.34 -9.25 12.51
C ASP A 198 0.08 -7.88 13.06
N LEU A 199 -0.50 -6.83 12.48
CA LEU A 199 -0.25 -5.45 12.84
C LEU A 199 -1.17 -4.95 13.96
N ASN A 200 -2.06 -5.79 14.47
CA ASN A 200 -3.01 -5.46 15.53
C ASN A 200 -3.76 -4.14 15.26
N VAL A 201 -4.16 -3.93 14.01
CA VAL A 201 -4.95 -2.77 13.58
C VAL A 201 -5.81 -3.15 12.37
N ALA A 202 -7.10 -2.84 12.40
CA ALA A 202 -7.96 -2.82 11.22
C ALA A 202 -7.97 -1.39 10.65
N HIS A 203 -7.45 -1.20 9.43
CA HIS A 203 -7.15 0.14 8.91
C HIS A 203 -8.40 0.96 8.61
N ALA A 204 -9.28 0.43 7.76
CA ALA A 204 -10.48 1.12 7.29
C ALA A 204 -11.75 0.48 7.87
N GLU A 205 -12.88 1.19 7.82
CA GLU A 205 -14.16 0.64 8.30
C GLU A 205 -14.57 -0.64 7.55
N ILE A 206 -14.09 -0.83 6.32
CA ILE A 206 -14.30 -2.06 5.51
C ILE A 206 -13.52 -3.28 6.04
N ASP A 207 -12.49 -3.05 6.86
CA ASP A 207 -11.62 -4.11 7.40
C ASP A 207 -12.17 -4.76 8.67
N LEU A 208 -13.40 -4.41 9.07
CA LEU A 208 -14.03 -4.91 10.27
C LEU A 208 -15.55 -4.97 10.13
N CYS A 209 -16.19 -6.00 10.72
CA CYS A 209 -17.63 -6.24 10.55
C CYS A 209 -18.54 -5.16 11.19
N HIS A 210 -18.16 -4.59 12.35
CA HIS A 210 -18.97 -3.63 13.12
C HIS A 210 -18.19 -2.35 13.53
N PRO A 211 -17.79 -1.48 12.59
CA PRO A 211 -16.86 -0.36 12.85
C PRO A 211 -17.39 0.64 13.86
N ARG A 212 -18.69 0.96 13.82
CA ARG A 212 -19.31 1.93 14.72
C ARG A 212 -19.20 1.53 16.20
N ALA A 213 -19.36 0.24 16.50
CA ALA A 213 -19.30 -0.26 17.88
C ALA A 213 -17.87 -0.43 18.41
N ASN A 214 -16.86 -0.42 17.53
CA ASN A 214 -15.48 -0.77 17.88
C ASN A 214 -14.51 0.42 17.84
N LYS A 215 -14.97 1.66 17.61
CA LYS A 215 -14.11 2.86 17.50
C LYS A 215 -13.21 3.12 18.72
N SER A 216 -13.55 2.57 19.87
CA SER A 216 -12.78 2.71 21.12
C SER A 216 -12.12 1.40 21.57
N ASN A 217 -12.16 0.36 20.73
CA ASN A 217 -11.56 -0.93 21.03
C ASN A 217 -10.13 -1.00 20.47
N PRO A 218 -9.23 -1.70 21.17
CA PRO A 218 -7.87 -1.98 20.69
C PRO A 218 -7.89 -2.56 19.28
N GLY A 219 -7.00 -2.06 18.43
CA GLY A 219 -6.92 -2.42 17.02
C GLY A 219 -7.91 -1.70 16.11
N PHE A 220 -8.74 -0.79 16.62
CA PHE A 220 -9.60 0.06 15.77
C PHE A 220 -9.77 1.49 16.30
N THR A 221 -8.88 1.94 17.19
CA THR A 221 -8.88 3.34 17.64
C THR A 221 -8.45 4.29 16.54
N PRO A 222 -8.88 5.56 16.55
CA PRO A 222 -8.36 6.58 15.63
C PRO A 222 -6.83 6.66 15.63
N GLN A 223 -6.20 6.54 16.80
CA GLN A 223 -4.75 6.66 16.96
C GLN A 223 -3.98 5.50 16.31
N GLU A 224 -4.44 4.25 16.49
CA GLU A 224 -3.81 3.08 15.84
C GLU A 224 -3.99 3.13 14.31
N ARG A 225 -5.18 3.54 13.85
CA ARG A 225 -5.49 3.70 12.41
C ARG A 225 -4.66 4.80 11.76
N GLU A 226 -4.48 5.92 12.46
CA GLU A 226 -3.60 7.00 12.01
C GLU A 226 -2.14 6.55 11.99
N GLY A 227 -1.70 5.74 12.95
CA GLY A 227 -0.38 5.12 12.96
C GLY A 227 -0.11 4.29 11.70
N PHE A 228 -1.07 3.45 11.31
CA PHE A 228 -0.94 2.67 10.09
C PHE A 228 -1.07 3.51 8.80
N THR A 229 -1.90 4.55 8.82
CA THR A 229 -1.97 5.54 7.71
C THR A 229 -0.63 6.21 7.49
N ARG A 230 0.03 6.69 8.56
CA ARG A 230 1.39 7.25 8.47
C ARG A 230 2.42 6.26 7.90
N LEU A 231 2.26 4.96 8.19
CA LEU A 231 3.12 3.93 7.62
C LEU A 231 2.90 3.85 6.11
N LEU A 232 1.67 3.71 5.64
CA LEU A 232 1.37 3.64 4.20
C LEU A 232 1.81 4.93 3.47
N ASP A 233 1.52 6.09 4.06
CA ASP A 233 1.90 7.40 3.50
C ASP A 233 3.41 7.62 3.41
N SER A 234 4.21 6.78 4.07
CA SER A 234 5.67 6.89 4.06
C SER A 234 6.36 6.13 2.93
N GLY A 235 5.60 5.64 1.95
CA GLY A 235 6.11 4.92 0.78
C GLY A 235 5.84 3.42 0.81
N PHE A 236 4.78 2.99 1.49
CA PHE A 236 4.41 1.58 1.61
C PHE A 236 2.97 1.33 1.13
N VAL A 237 2.70 0.13 0.67
CA VAL A 237 1.42 -0.25 0.07
C VAL A 237 0.86 -1.49 0.78
N ASP A 238 -0.37 -1.40 1.30
CA ASP A 238 -1.17 -2.56 1.70
C ASP A 238 -1.60 -3.33 0.45
N THR A 239 -0.95 -4.46 0.19
CA THR A 239 -1.15 -5.25 -1.04
C THR A 239 -2.58 -5.76 -1.18
N PHE A 240 -3.23 -6.14 -0.08
CA PHE A 240 -4.59 -6.69 -0.13
C PHE A 240 -5.59 -5.63 -0.60
N ARG A 241 -5.51 -4.42 -0.03
CA ARG A 241 -6.41 -3.32 -0.42
C ARG A 241 -6.06 -2.73 -1.77
N HIS A 242 -4.79 -2.78 -2.16
CA HIS A 242 -4.38 -2.43 -3.51
C HIS A 242 -5.03 -3.37 -4.55
N LEU A 243 -5.00 -4.68 -4.33
CA LEU A 243 -5.53 -5.67 -5.29
C LEU A 243 -7.06 -5.82 -5.21
N TYR A 244 -7.64 -5.67 -4.01
CA TYR A 244 -9.05 -5.90 -3.72
C TYR A 244 -9.66 -4.73 -2.93
N PRO A 245 -9.74 -3.51 -3.52
CA PRO A 245 -10.13 -2.31 -2.80
C PRO A 245 -11.54 -2.39 -2.19
N GLU A 246 -12.47 -3.05 -2.87
CA GLU A 246 -13.88 -3.14 -2.46
C GLU A 246 -14.24 -4.46 -1.77
N ALA A 247 -13.29 -5.39 -1.56
CA ALA A 247 -13.58 -6.70 -0.99
C ALA A 247 -13.99 -6.58 0.49
N ARG A 248 -15.22 -7.01 0.79
CA ARG A 248 -15.81 -7.02 2.14
C ARG A 248 -15.75 -8.42 2.73
N GLY A 249 -15.64 -8.53 4.05
CA GLY A 249 -15.67 -9.83 4.75
C GLY A 249 -14.34 -10.59 4.78
N ALA A 250 -13.28 -10.01 4.22
CA ALA A 250 -11.91 -10.55 4.19
C ALA A 250 -11.21 -10.38 5.54
N PHE A 251 -11.65 -11.14 6.55
CA PHE A 251 -11.12 -11.05 7.90
C PHE A 251 -10.03 -12.09 8.14
N THR A 252 -9.12 -11.80 9.06
CA THR A 252 -8.00 -12.70 9.44
C THR A 252 -8.02 -13.05 10.93
N PHE A 253 -8.83 -12.33 11.72
CA PHE A 253 -9.07 -12.58 13.13
C PHE A 253 -10.56 -12.70 13.47
N TRP A 254 -10.88 -13.66 14.35
CA TRP A 254 -12.21 -13.85 14.92
C TRP A 254 -12.10 -14.20 16.40
N THR A 255 -12.95 -13.58 17.23
CA THR A 255 -13.07 -13.98 18.63
C THR A 255 -13.71 -15.37 18.77
N TYR A 256 -13.30 -16.12 19.79
CA TYR A 256 -13.95 -17.39 20.15
C TYR A 256 -15.39 -17.19 20.67
N LEU A 257 -15.74 -15.97 21.08
CA LEU A 257 -17.06 -15.65 21.63
C LEU A 257 -18.14 -15.63 20.55
N GLY A 258 -19.32 -16.18 20.89
CA GLY A 258 -20.51 -16.09 20.05
C GLY A 258 -20.36 -16.72 18.66
N GLY A 259 -19.46 -17.69 18.48
CA GLY A 259 -19.24 -18.38 17.19
C GLY A 259 -18.85 -17.43 16.06
N ALA A 260 -18.07 -16.37 16.35
CA ALA A 260 -17.80 -15.29 15.41
C ALA A 260 -17.20 -15.76 14.08
N ARG A 261 -16.29 -16.76 14.10
CA ARG A 261 -15.72 -17.36 12.88
C ARG A 261 -16.79 -17.98 11.98
N ALA A 262 -17.70 -18.76 12.56
CA ALA A 262 -18.78 -19.40 11.80
C ALA A 262 -19.82 -18.40 11.26
N ARG A 263 -19.84 -17.16 11.79
CA ARG A 263 -20.70 -16.06 11.34
C ARG A 263 -19.95 -15.01 10.51
N ASN A 264 -18.66 -15.24 10.24
CA ASN A 264 -17.72 -14.29 9.67
C ASN A 264 -17.78 -12.87 10.30
N VAL A 265 -17.93 -12.79 11.62
CA VAL A 265 -17.86 -11.52 12.36
C VAL A 265 -16.41 -11.31 12.80
N GLY A 266 -15.60 -10.73 11.91
CA GLY A 266 -14.16 -10.66 12.06
C GLY A 266 -13.53 -9.28 11.83
N TRP A 267 -12.20 -9.28 11.90
CA TRP A 267 -11.30 -8.15 11.75
C TRP A 267 -10.17 -8.56 10.80
N ARG A 268 -9.71 -7.68 9.92
CA ARG A 268 -8.47 -7.87 9.16
C ARG A 268 -7.32 -7.22 9.91
N LEU A 269 -6.45 -8.05 10.49
CA LEU A 269 -5.32 -7.63 11.31
C LEU A 269 -3.98 -8.06 10.73
N ASP A 270 -3.99 -9.04 9.83
CA ASP A 270 -2.81 -9.57 9.17
C ASP A 270 -2.62 -8.88 7.81
N TYR A 271 -1.40 -8.45 7.53
CA TYR A 271 -1.06 -7.68 6.35
C TYR A 271 0.18 -8.22 5.65
N ALA A 272 0.21 -8.01 4.33
CA ALA A 272 1.42 -7.97 3.53
C ALA A 272 1.55 -6.53 2.98
N VAL A 273 2.55 -5.81 3.47
CA VAL A 273 2.83 -4.42 3.12
C VAL A 273 4.16 -4.36 2.39
N VAL A 274 4.18 -3.74 1.22
CA VAL A 274 5.39 -3.67 0.36
C VAL A 274 5.85 -2.24 0.17
N SER A 275 7.16 -2.04 0.00
CA SER A 275 7.70 -0.77 -0.47
C SER A 275 7.11 -0.36 -1.81
N GLN A 276 6.85 0.94 -1.96
CA GLN A 276 6.49 1.54 -3.23
C GLN A 276 7.77 1.78 -4.03
N SER A 277 8.03 0.94 -5.03
CA SER A 277 9.33 0.90 -5.69
C SER A 277 9.33 1.36 -7.15
N TYR A 278 10.51 1.59 -7.73
CA TYR A 278 10.73 1.79 -9.17
C TYR A 278 9.94 0.80 -10.03
N GLU A 279 9.83 -0.43 -9.56
CA GLU A 279 9.12 -1.51 -10.24
C GLU A 279 7.63 -1.19 -10.42
N ALA A 280 7.00 -0.44 -9.50
CA ALA A 280 5.62 0.03 -9.67
C ALA A 280 5.50 1.00 -10.86
N CYS A 281 6.42 1.96 -10.95
CA CYS A 281 6.48 2.89 -12.08
C CYS A 281 6.83 2.16 -13.39
N SER A 282 7.75 1.20 -13.33
CA SER A 282 8.19 0.37 -14.46
C SER A 282 7.08 -0.55 -14.96
N GLU A 283 6.28 -1.13 -14.07
CA GLU A 283 5.11 -1.93 -14.44
C GLU A 283 4.02 -1.08 -15.11
N ALA A 284 3.74 0.11 -14.56
CA ALA A 284 2.83 1.06 -15.18
C ALA A 284 3.32 1.46 -16.59
N ALA A 285 4.62 1.77 -16.73
CA ALA A 285 5.24 2.11 -18.00
C ALA A 285 5.17 0.95 -19.01
N ALA A 286 5.49 -0.27 -18.59
CA ALA A 286 5.40 -1.46 -19.44
C ALA A 286 3.95 -1.75 -19.87
N TRP A 287 2.99 -1.58 -18.96
CA TRP A 287 1.57 -1.73 -19.27
C TRP A 287 1.12 -0.73 -20.34
N LEU A 288 1.58 0.52 -20.24
CA LEU A 288 1.32 1.58 -21.22
C LEU A 288 1.98 1.23 -22.56
N LEU A 289 3.28 0.99 -22.59
CA LEU A 289 4.04 0.69 -23.81
C LEU A 289 3.46 -0.51 -24.59
N ALA A 290 2.91 -1.52 -23.89
CA ALA A 290 2.24 -2.65 -24.54
C ALA A 290 0.93 -2.30 -25.27
N ARG A 291 0.33 -1.13 -24.99
CA ARG A 291 -0.98 -0.68 -25.50
C ARG A 291 -0.90 0.57 -26.36
N LEU A 292 0.19 1.32 -26.25
CA LEU A 292 0.42 2.54 -27.01
C LEU A 292 0.83 2.22 -28.45
N ARG A 293 0.28 2.98 -29.40
CA ARG A 293 0.72 2.91 -30.80
C ARG A 293 2.14 3.41 -31.00
N GLU A 294 2.49 4.48 -30.28
CA GLU A 294 3.84 5.04 -30.24
C GLU A 294 4.11 5.62 -28.83
N PRO A 295 5.37 5.61 -28.35
CA PRO A 295 5.72 6.24 -27.08
C PRO A 295 5.50 7.77 -27.10
N PRO A 296 4.86 8.36 -26.07
CA PRO A 296 4.74 9.81 -25.95
C PRO A 296 6.10 10.44 -25.65
N ARG A 297 6.33 11.63 -26.22
CA ARG A 297 7.55 12.43 -25.97
C ARG A 297 7.29 13.59 -25.01
N VAL A 298 6.06 14.08 -25.00
CA VAL A 298 5.61 15.19 -24.15
C VAL A 298 4.47 14.70 -23.27
N ALA A 299 4.53 14.98 -21.97
CA ALA A 299 3.38 14.83 -21.09
C ALA A 299 2.81 16.21 -20.74
N LEU A 300 1.50 16.34 -20.76
CA LEU A 300 0.77 17.50 -20.26
C LEU A 300 -0.06 17.08 -19.05
N VAL A 301 0.09 17.80 -17.94
CA VAL A 301 -0.75 17.60 -16.76
C VAL A 301 -1.79 18.70 -16.70
N CYS A 302 -3.04 18.32 -16.90
CA CYS A 302 -4.17 19.25 -16.90
C CYS A 302 -4.67 19.46 -15.46
N GLY A 303 -4.50 20.70 -14.96
CA GLY A 303 -5.15 21.14 -13.73
C GLY A 303 -6.65 21.39 -13.90
N SER A 304 -7.28 21.84 -12.82
CA SER A 304 -8.72 22.09 -12.76
C SER A 304 -9.17 23.05 -13.85
N GLY A 305 -10.17 22.65 -14.64
CA GLY A 305 -10.71 23.43 -15.77
C GLY A 305 -9.91 23.34 -17.08
N LEU A 306 -8.77 22.63 -17.10
CA LEU A 306 -7.90 22.53 -18.29
C LEU A 306 -7.95 21.17 -18.99
N GLY A 307 -8.82 20.27 -18.53
CA GLY A 307 -8.97 18.92 -19.10
C GLY A 307 -9.42 18.89 -20.56
N ALA A 308 -10.04 19.97 -21.06
CA ALA A 308 -10.46 20.08 -22.45
C ALA A 308 -9.29 19.96 -23.45
N LEU A 309 -8.05 20.23 -23.03
CA LEU A 309 -6.86 20.10 -23.88
C LEU A 309 -6.68 18.69 -24.46
N ALA A 310 -7.18 17.64 -23.81
CA ALA A 310 -7.08 16.29 -24.37
C ALA A 310 -7.99 16.07 -25.58
N GLN A 311 -9.02 16.90 -25.77
CA GLN A 311 -9.91 16.85 -26.93
C GLN A 311 -9.23 17.32 -28.22
N GLU A 312 -8.13 18.08 -28.08
CA GLU A 312 -7.32 18.57 -29.20
C GLU A 312 -6.34 17.51 -29.75
N LEU A 313 -6.22 16.36 -29.07
CA LEU A 313 -5.36 15.28 -29.53
C LEU A 313 -5.97 14.60 -30.76
N ARG A 314 -5.14 14.45 -31.80
CA ARG A 314 -5.45 13.60 -32.95
C ARG A 314 -5.15 12.14 -32.62
N ASP A 315 -5.96 11.24 -33.17
CA ASP A 315 -5.88 9.79 -33.00
C ASP A 315 -5.81 9.31 -31.53
N PRO A 316 -6.70 9.82 -30.63
CA PRO A 316 -6.56 9.60 -29.20
C PRO A 316 -6.81 8.14 -28.80
N GLN A 317 -5.98 7.64 -27.89
CA GLN A 317 -6.19 6.46 -27.06
C GLN A 317 -6.43 6.94 -25.62
N SER A 318 -7.51 6.48 -24.99
CA SER A 318 -7.84 6.87 -23.60
C SER A 318 -7.80 5.64 -22.69
N PHE A 319 -7.21 5.82 -21.52
CA PHE A 319 -7.10 4.81 -20.47
C PHE A 319 -7.59 5.42 -19.16
N ASP A 320 -8.51 4.76 -18.47
CA ASP A 320 -8.92 5.20 -17.13
C ASP A 320 -7.76 4.94 -16.15
N TYR A 321 -7.51 5.86 -15.21
CA TYR A 321 -6.43 5.69 -14.22
C TYR A 321 -6.54 4.39 -13.43
N ALA A 322 -7.78 3.92 -13.19
CA ALA A 322 -8.03 2.67 -12.49
C ALA A 322 -7.56 1.42 -13.26
N GLU A 323 -7.34 1.52 -14.58
CA GLU A 323 -6.84 0.42 -15.42
C GLU A 323 -5.31 0.36 -15.46
N ILE A 324 -4.65 1.51 -15.22
CA ILE A 324 -3.20 1.62 -15.25
C ILE A 324 -2.65 1.15 -13.89
N PRO A 325 -1.77 0.12 -13.86
CA PRO A 325 -1.19 -0.35 -12.61
C PRO A 325 -0.58 0.79 -11.80
N HIS A 326 -0.79 0.78 -10.48
CA HIS A 326 -0.20 1.71 -9.52
C HIS A 326 -0.60 3.20 -9.65
N PHE A 327 -1.43 3.57 -10.63
CA PHE A 327 -1.96 4.94 -10.69
C PHE A 327 -2.95 5.20 -9.54
N PRO A 328 -2.87 6.37 -8.88
CA PRO A 328 -3.88 6.77 -7.91
C PRO A 328 -5.25 7.01 -8.57
N ARG A 329 -6.31 7.13 -7.75
CA ARG A 329 -7.64 7.53 -8.22
C ARG A 329 -7.80 9.04 -8.05
N SER A 330 -8.46 9.71 -8.99
CA SER A 330 -8.75 11.14 -8.81
C SER A 330 -10.13 11.30 -8.18
N THR A 331 -10.22 12.10 -7.11
CA THR A 331 -11.47 12.29 -6.35
C THR A 331 -12.01 13.72 -6.43
N VAL A 332 -11.21 14.66 -6.96
CA VAL A 332 -11.57 16.08 -7.10
C VAL A 332 -12.53 16.30 -8.28
N GLN A 333 -13.55 17.13 -8.05
CA GLN A 333 -14.50 17.52 -9.09
C GLN A 333 -13.80 18.22 -10.26
N GLY A 334 -14.14 17.81 -11.49
CA GLY A 334 -13.52 18.34 -12.71
C GLY A 334 -12.26 17.61 -13.16
N HIS A 335 -11.82 16.58 -12.43
CA HIS A 335 -10.74 15.69 -12.83
C HIS A 335 -11.35 14.40 -13.39
N ALA A 336 -11.22 14.19 -14.70
CA ALA A 336 -11.86 13.05 -15.37
C ALA A 336 -11.22 11.69 -14.97
N GLY A 337 -9.98 11.71 -14.48
CA GLY A 337 -9.29 10.51 -14.03
C GLY A 337 -8.80 9.63 -15.18
N ARG A 338 -8.32 10.26 -16.27
CA ARG A 338 -7.96 9.58 -17.53
C ARG A 338 -6.61 10.01 -18.06
N LEU A 339 -5.86 9.05 -18.59
CA LEU A 339 -4.71 9.31 -19.44
C LEU A 339 -5.17 9.25 -20.90
N VAL A 340 -4.98 10.33 -21.63
CA VAL A 340 -5.27 10.39 -23.07
C VAL A 340 -3.97 10.56 -23.83
N VAL A 341 -3.64 9.61 -24.71
CA VAL A 341 -2.43 9.65 -25.53
C VAL A 341 -2.81 9.83 -26.99
N GLY A 342 -2.12 10.71 -27.70
CA GLY A 342 -2.40 11.00 -29.10
C GLY A 342 -1.37 11.95 -29.66
N ARG A 343 -1.72 12.70 -30.70
CA ARG A 343 -0.81 13.67 -31.33
C ARG A 343 -1.32 15.10 -31.20
N LEU A 344 -0.48 15.98 -30.68
CA LEU A 344 -0.67 17.42 -30.78
C LEU A 344 0.30 17.96 -31.84
N GLY A 345 -0.23 18.39 -32.98
CA GLY A 345 0.60 18.61 -34.17
C GLY A 345 1.35 17.34 -34.57
N SER A 346 2.66 17.40 -34.74
CA SER A 346 3.52 16.24 -35.05
C SER A 346 4.09 15.53 -33.81
N ALA A 347 3.85 16.04 -32.60
CA ALA A 347 4.40 15.47 -31.38
C ALA A 347 3.46 14.41 -30.78
N PRO A 348 3.95 13.21 -30.46
CA PRO A 348 3.20 12.25 -29.65
C PRO A 348 3.17 12.74 -28.20
N CYS A 349 1.96 12.90 -27.67
CA CYS A 349 1.69 13.52 -26.39
C CYS A 349 0.83 12.61 -25.50
N ALA A 350 1.15 12.60 -24.22
CA ALA A 350 0.30 12.07 -23.17
C ALA A 350 -0.35 13.24 -22.41
N VAL A 351 -1.65 13.18 -22.15
CA VAL A 351 -2.40 14.20 -21.41
C VAL A 351 -3.05 13.52 -20.20
N LEU A 352 -2.62 13.91 -19.01
CA LEU A 352 -3.24 13.53 -17.74
C LEU A 352 -4.46 14.43 -17.51
N GLN A 353 -5.66 13.95 -17.82
CA GLN A 353 -6.94 14.65 -17.60
C GLN A 353 -7.34 14.58 -16.12
N GLY A 354 -6.73 15.47 -15.35
CA GLY A 354 -6.83 15.50 -13.90
C GLY A 354 -5.56 14.96 -13.27
N ARG A 355 -5.19 15.59 -12.15
CA ARG A 355 -4.06 15.24 -11.30
C ARG A 355 -4.51 14.78 -9.92
N PHE A 356 -3.53 14.35 -9.13
CA PHE A 356 -3.66 13.93 -7.74
C PHE A 356 -3.04 15.00 -6.85
N HIS A 357 -3.66 15.26 -5.69
CA HIS A 357 -3.21 16.29 -4.77
C HIS A 357 -2.94 15.71 -3.39
N LEU A 358 -2.01 16.33 -2.66
CA LEU A 358 -1.69 15.94 -1.29
C LEU A 358 -2.89 16.09 -0.34
N TYR A 359 -3.76 17.08 -0.56
CA TYR A 359 -4.95 17.28 0.27
C TYR A 359 -6.02 16.19 0.08
N GLU A 360 -5.93 15.36 -0.97
CA GLU A 360 -6.80 14.18 -1.15
C GLU A 360 -6.37 13.02 -0.23
N GLY A 361 -5.27 13.17 0.52
CA GLY A 361 -4.71 12.14 1.39
C GLY A 361 -3.65 11.26 0.73
N TYR A 362 -3.21 11.60 -0.49
CA TYR A 362 -2.12 10.90 -1.15
C TYR A 362 -0.75 11.33 -0.60
N SER A 363 0.17 10.38 -0.51
CA SER A 363 1.57 10.69 -0.23
C SER A 363 2.25 11.38 -1.42
N PRO A 364 3.31 12.18 -1.21
CA PRO A 364 4.10 12.76 -2.31
C PRO A 364 4.59 11.70 -3.30
N ALA A 365 5.01 10.52 -2.81
CA ALA A 365 5.47 9.42 -3.65
C ALA A 365 4.35 8.88 -4.56
N GLN A 366 3.11 8.76 -4.05
CA GLN A 366 1.96 8.35 -4.85
C GLN A 366 1.60 9.37 -5.93
N VAL A 367 1.68 10.67 -5.61
CA VAL A 367 1.34 11.76 -6.55
C VAL A 367 2.27 11.76 -7.79
N VAL A 368 3.53 11.35 -7.64
CA VAL A 368 4.52 11.35 -8.74
C VAL A 368 4.61 10.05 -9.54
N VAL A 369 3.97 8.95 -9.11
CA VAL A 369 3.95 7.67 -9.87
C VAL A 369 3.58 7.87 -11.36
N PRO A 370 2.53 8.63 -11.72
CA PRO A 370 2.18 8.85 -13.12
C PRO A 370 3.29 9.52 -13.91
N ILE A 371 3.99 10.49 -13.32
CA ILE A 371 5.04 11.24 -14.00
C ILE A 371 6.26 10.34 -14.22
N ARG A 372 6.67 9.58 -13.18
CA ARG A 372 7.76 8.59 -13.28
C ARG A 372 7.45 7.48 -14.29
N ALA A 373 6.22 6.97 -14.30
CA ALA A 373 5.79 5.98 -15.28
C ALA A 373 5.82 6.52 -16.72
N LEU A 374 5.36 7.75 -16.94
CA LEU A 374 5.41 8.39 -18.25
C LEU A 374 6.85 8.68 -18.70
N ALA A 375 7.73 9.06 -17.78
CA ALA A 375 9.16 9.21 -18.06
C ALA A 375 9.77 7.90 -18.54
N LEU A 376 9.52 6.79 -17.82
CA LEU A 376 9.95 5.45 -18.21
C LEU A 376 9.31 4.98 -19.52
N ALA A 377 8.13 5.50 -19.87
CA ALA A 377 7.45 5.25 -21.14
C ALA A 377 7.94 6.14 -22.30
N GLY A 378 8.96 6.98 -22.10
CA GLY A 378 9.62 7.76 -23.16
C GLY A 378 9.37 9.27 -23.13
N VAL A 379 8.59 9.78 -22.17
CA VAL A 379 8.41 11.23 -21.99
C VAL A 379 9.70 11.86 -21.49
N HIS A 380 10.12 12.93 -22.16
CA HIS A 380 11.30 13.71 -21.78
C HIS A 380 10.98 15.20 -21.58
N THR A 381 9.72 15.59 -21.78
CA THR A 381 9.26 16.97 -21.58
C THR A 381 7.92 16.96 -20.88
N LEU A 382 7.85 17.65 -19.75
CA LEU A 382 6.64 17.79 -18.94
C LEU A 382 6.12 19.22 -19.04
N VAL A 383 4.85 19.37 -19.37
CA VAL A 383 4.12 20.64 -19.35
C VAL A 383 3.09 20.58 -18.23
N LEU A 384 3.34 21.31 -17.15
CA LEU A 384 2.42 21.40 -16.02
C LEU A 384 1.49 22.60 -16.18
N THR A 385 0.21 22.37 -15.92
CA THR A 385 -0.80 23.43 -15.89
C THR A 385 -1.58 23.37 -14.59
N ASN A 386 -1.90 24.54 -14.02
CA ASN A 386 -2.72 24.64 -12.83
C ASN A 386 -3.54 25.94 -12.85
N ALA A 387 -4.58 25.96 -12.02
CA ALA A 387 -5.25 27.19 -11.63
C ALA A 387 -4.57 27.70 -10.35
N ALA A 388 -4.39 29.02 -10.26
CA ALA A 388 -3.70 29.65 -9.14
C ALA A 388 -4.37 30.97 -8.74
N GLY A 389 -4.35 31.27 -7.45
CA GLY A 389 -4.73 32.58 -6.91
C GLY A 389 -3.61 33.59 -7.18
N SER A 390 -3.96 34.80 -7.61
CA SER A 390 -2.95 35.82 -7.83
C SER A 390 -2.57 36.53 -6.53
N LEU A 391 -1.26 36.68 -6.30
CA LEU A 391 -0.71 37.49 -5.21
C LEU A 391 -0.25 38.87 -5.70
N ARG A 392 -0.34 39.13 -7.01
CA ARG A 392 0.01 40.41 -7.63
C ARG A 392 -1.23 41.32 -7.76
N PRO A 393 -1.25 42.52 -7.14
CA PRO A 393 -2.40 43.42 -7.18
C PRO A 393 -2.83 43.94 -8.56
N GLY A 394 -2.08 43.64 -9.63
CA GLY A 394 -2.39 44.04 -11.02
C GLY A 394 -2.69 42.89 -11.97
N LEU A 395 -2.67 41.65 -11.49
CA LEU A 395 -3.03 40.48 -12.28
C LEU A 395 -4.49 40.12 -12.06
N GLY A 396 -5.32 40.34 -13.08
CA GLY A 396 -6.71 39.92 -13.08
C GLY A 396 -6.88 38.44 -13.45
N PRO A 397 -8.08 37.86 -13.21
CA PRO A 397 -8.44 36.54 -13.71
C PRO A 397 -8.24 36.41 -15.23
N GLY A 398 -7.85 35.21 -15.68
CA GLY A 398 -7.59 34.92 -17.10
C GLY A 398 -6.17 35.27 -17.58
N HIS A 399 -5.34 35.83 -16.71
CA HIS A 399 -3.94 36.09 -17.01
C HIS A 399 -3.11 34.80 -17.00
N LEU A 400 -2.29 34.58 -18.03
CA LEU A 400 -1.39 33.42 -18.10
C LEU A 400 -0.06 33.71 -17.40
N LEU A 401 0.22 33.00 -16.31
CA LEU A 401 1.51 33.04 -15.64
C LEU A 401 2.42 31.93 -16.18
N VAL A 402 3.51 32.30 -16.86
CA VAL A 402 4.56 31.35 -17.22
C VAL A 402 5.47 31.18 -16.01
N ILE A 403 5.41 30.01 -15.36
CA ILE A 403 6.17 29.76 -14.14
C ILE A 403 7.66 29.80 -14.47
N ARG A 404 8.37 30.73 -13.80
CA ARG A 404 9.81 30.90 -13.96
C ARG A 404 10.58 30.19 -12.85
N ASP A 405 9.96 30.07 -11.69
CA ASP A 405 10.54 29.50 -10.48
C ASP A 405 9.41 29.16 -9.51
N HIS A 406 9.71 28.42 -8.45
CA HIS A 406 8.73 28.10 -7.42
C HIS A 406 9.27 28.15 -6.00
N ILE A 407 8.34 28.29 -5.06
CA ILE A 407 8.58 28.08 -3.62
C ILE A 407 7.75 26.87 -3.21
N ASP A 408 8.40 25.78 -2.81
CA ASP A 408 7.75 24.55 -2.36
C ASP A 408 7.61 24.54 -0.82
N MET A 409 6.50 25.05 -0.30
CA MET A 409 6.29 25.10 1.15
C MET A 409 6.17 23.70 1.76
N ALA A 410 5.63 22.73 1.02
CA ALA A 410 5.52 21.35 1.48
C ALA A 410 6.91 20.69 1.54
N GLY A 411 7.72 20.87 0.51
CA GLY A 411 9.11 20.40 0.46
C GLY A 411 9.99 21.01 1.55
N LEU A 412 9.87 22.31 1.81
CA LEU A 412 10.57 22.98 2.92
C LEU A 412 10.21 22.40 4.30
N ALA A 413 9.00 21.86 4.44
CA ALA A 413 8.53 21.16 5.65
C ALA A 413 8.85 19.65 5.65
N GLY A 414 9.64 19.15 4.70
CA GLY A 414 10.01 17.74 4.60
C GLY A 414 8.94 16.83 3.99
N ARG A 415 7.95 17.40 3.28
CA ARG A 415 6.92 16.67 2.52
C ARG A 415 7.19 16.73 1.01
N SER A 416 8.37 16.27 0.59
CA SER A 416 8.77 16.19 -0.82
C SER A 416 8.69 14.74 -1.34
N PRO A 417 8.40 14.53 -2.65
CA PRO A 417 8.45 13.19 -3.26
C PRO A 417 9.85 12.55 -3.22
N LEU A 418 10.90 13.33 -2.97
CA LEU A 418 12.29 12.86 -2.89
C LEU A 418 12.73 12.52 -1.46
N VAL A 419 11.83 12.67 -0.48
CA VAL A 419 12.13 12.31 0.90
C VAL A 419 12.12 10.80 1.05
N GLY A 420 13.28 10.24 1.36
CA GLY A 420 13.44 8.80 1.53
C GLY A 420 14.73 8.30 0.88
N PRO A 421 14.79 7.02 0.50
CA PRO A 421 15.86 6.43 -0.30
C PRO A 421 15.94 7.06 -1.69
N ASN A 422 17.12 7.10 -2.31
CA ASN A 422 17.26 7.48 -3.72
C ASN A 422 17.36 6.22 -4.58
N ASP A 423 16.65 6.19 -5.70
CA ASP A 423 16.87 5.17 -6.72
C ASP A 423 17.62 5.79 -7.89
N ASP A 424 18.91 5.46 -8.02
CA ASP A 424 19.80 6.04 -9.03
C ASP A 424 19.35 5.75 -10.48
N ARG A 425 18.37 4.84 -10.67
CA ARG A 425 17.74 4.60 -11.98
C ARG A 425 16.80 5.74 -12.42
N PHE A 426 16.27 6.53 -11.48
CA PHE A 426 15.52 7.75 -11.80
C PHE A 426 16.47 8.94 -11.95
N GLY A 427 17.24 9.25 -10.91
CA GLY A 427 18.07 10.44 -10.92
C GLY A 427 19.05 10.52 -9.75
N PRO A 428 19.82 11.62 -9.66
CA PRO A 428 20.79 11.81 -8.61
C PRO A 428 20.13 12.13 -7.28
N ARG A 429 20.78 11.72 -6.17
CA ARG A 429 20.33 11.99 -4.80
C ARG A 429 19.98 13.44 -4.49
N PHE A 430 20.72 14.37 -5.07
CA PHE A 430 20.57 15.81 -4.84
C PHE A 430 20.40 16.51 -6.18
N PRO A 431 19.19 16.53 -6.75
CA PRO A 431 18.93 17.20 -8.01
C PRO A 431 19.04 18.71 -7.86
N SER A 432 19.61 19.36 -8.87
CA SER A 432 19.64 20.83 -8.95
C SER A 432 18.25 21.35 -9.37
N MET A 433 17.76 22.37 -8.69
CA MET A 433 16.49 23.03 -9.01
C MET A 433 16.65 24.35 -9.78
N THR A 434 17.89 24.79 -10.05
CA THR A 434 18.18 26.10 -10.67
C THR A 434 17.47 26.31 -12.01
N GLU A 435 17.33 25.24 -12.80
CA GLU A 435 16.66 25.26 -14.10
C GLU A 435 15.53 24.23 -14.19
N ALA A 436 14.86 23.96 -13.06
CA ALA A 436 13.68 23.07 -13.02
C ALA A 436 12.59 23.50 -14.01
N TYR A 437 12.51 24.81 -14.35
CA TYR A 437 11.72 25.33 -15.44
C TYR A 437 12.61 25.78 -16.61
N ASP A 438 12.59 25.01 -17.69
CA ASP A 438 13.47 25.19 -18.85
C ASP A 438 13.41 26.64 -19.40
N PRO A 439 14.54 27.38 -19.47
CA PRO A 439 14.57 28.74 -20.00
C PRO A 439 14.11 28.87 -21.45
N GLY A 440 14.36 27.87 -22.30
CA GLY A 440 13.95 27.85 -23.70
C GLY A 440 12.43 27.72 -23.85
N LEU A 441 11.82 26.75 -23.18
CA LEU A 441 10.38 26.52 -23.16
C LEU A 441 9.63 27.70 -22.57
N ARG A 442 10.17 28.35 -21.51
CA ARG A 442 9.58 29.59 -20.96
C ARG A 442 9.55 30.72 -21.98
N ARG A 443 10.67 30.96 -22.69
CA ARG A 443 10.74 31.97 -23.75
C ARG A 443 9.77 31.66 -24.89
N LEU A 444 9.68 30.39 -25.29
CA LEU A 444 8.77 29.93 -26.32
C LEU A 444 7.30 30.11 -25.91
N ALA A 445 6.93 29.76 -24.68
CA ALA A 445 5.58 29.95 -24.18
C ALA A 445 5.17 31.43 -24.17
N LEU A 446 6.06 32.33 -23.75
CA LEU A 446 5.81 33.76 -23.77
C LEU A 446 5.71 34.33 -25.19
N SER A 447 6.50 33.83 -26.15
CA SER A 447 6.45 34.31 -27.53
C SER A 447 5.22 33.81 -28.31
N LEU A 448 4.70 32.63 -27.94
CA LEU A 448 3.50 32.04 -28.55
C LEU A 448 2.19 32.54 -27.91
N ALA A 449 2.25 33.10 -26.70
CA ALA A 449 1.06 33.52 -25.99
C ALA A 449 0.32 34.65 -26.73
N PRO A 450 -1.00 34.47 -27.01
CA PRO A 450 -1.83 35.55 -27.55
C PRO A 450 -1.81 36.77 -26.63
N LYS A 451 -1.88 37.97 -27.22
CA LYS A 451 -1.84 39.24 -26.46
C LYS A 451 -2.98 39.33 -25.45
N GLU A 452 -4.10 38.68 -25.74
CA GLU A 452 -5.31 38.61 -24.94
C GLU A 452 -5.08 37.88 -23.60
N LEU A 453 -4.19 36.87 -23.59
CA LEU A 453 -3.83 36.14 -22.37
C LEU A 453 -2.85 36.91 -21.47
N ARG A 454 -2.30 38.03 -21.97
CA ARG A 454 -1.39 38.92 -21.25
C ARG A 454 -0.19 38.20 -20.61
N ALA A 455 0.32 37.14 -21.23
CA ALA A 455 1.24 36.23 -20.55
C ALA A 455 2.48 36.94 -19.95
N SER A 456 2.83 36.57 -18.72
CA SER A 456 4.02 37.11 -18.05
C SER A 456 4.72 36.05 -17.21
N PRO A 457 6.04 36.18 -16.99
CA PRO A 457 6.75 35.28 -16.10
C PRO A 457 6.40 35.58 -14.63
N GLY A 458 6.53 34.58 -13.77
CA GLY A 458 6.47 34.79 -12.32
C GLY A 458 6.79 33.57 -11.47
N VAL A 459 6.89 33.79 -10.16
CA VAL A 459 7.17 32.78 -9.15
C VAL A 459 5.85 32.21 -8.63
N TYR A 460 5.73 30.89 -8.66
CA TYR A 460 4.58 30.19 -8.13
C TYR A 460 4.91 29.63 -6.74
N VAL A 461 4.03 29.77 -5.74
CA VAL A 461 4.19 29.13 -4.43
C VAL A 461 3.17 28.01 -4.25
N GLY A 462 3.68 26.85 -3.86
CA GLY A 462 2.91 25.67 -3.54
C GLY A 462 2.55 25.58 -2.07
N VAL A 463 1.27 25.38 -1.76
CA VAL A 463 0.78 25.17 -0.39
C VAL A 463 -0.06 23.90 -0.29
N GLY A 464 -0.26 23.41 0.93
CA GLY A 464 -0.89 22.10 1.18
C GLY A 464 -2.38 22.01 0.87
N GLY A 465 -3.13 23.11 1.00
CA GLY A 465 -4.60 23.10 0.89
C GLY A 465 -5.31 22.31 2.00
N PRO A 466 -6.64 22.06 1.87
CA PRO A 466 -7.55 22.48 0.79
C PRO A 466 -8.23 23.83 1.04
N SER A 467 -7.93 24.49 2.16
CA SER A 467 -8.46 25.84 2.44
C SER A 467 -7.65 26.87 1.67
N TYR A 468 -8.34 27.76 0.97
CA TYR A 468 -7.72 28.97 0.42
C TYR A 468 -7.04 29.81 1.50
N GLU A 469 -6.09 30.63 1.06
CA GLU A 469 -5.26 31.45 1.93
C GLU A 469 -6.07 32.57 2.58
N THR A 470 -5.80 32.81 3.86
CA THR A 470 -6.22 34.00 4.56
C THR A 470 -5.52 35.25 4.02
N PRO A 471 -6.07 36.47 4.22
CA PRO A 471 -5.39 37.69 3.81
C PRO A 471 -3.98 37.87 4.42
N ALA A 472 -3.73 37.32 5.61
CA ALA A 472 -2.42 37.36 6.25
C ALA A 472 -1.42 36.43 5.55
N GLU A 473 -1.84 35.22 5.19
CA GLU A 473 -1.04 34.28 4.41
C GLU A 473 -0.75 34.84 3.01
N CYS A 474 -1.73 35.45 2.33
CA CYS A 474 -1.48 36.12 1.04
C CYS A 474 -0.39 37.20 1.15
N ARG A 475 -0.42 38.02 2.22
CA ARG A 475 0.63 39.04 2.45
C ARG A 475 1.98 38.40 2.73
N LEU A 476 2.02 37.32 3.51
CA LEU A 476 3.25 36.57 3.80
C LEU A 476 3.86 35.99 2.53
N LEU A 477 3.08 35.22 1.76
CA LEU A 477 3.53 34.56 0.53
C LEU A 477 4.03 35.59 -0.50
N ARG A 478 3.34 36.72 -0.61
CA ARG A 478 3.79 37.84 -1.45
C ARG A 478 5.10 38.43 -0.94
N ALA A 479 5.27 38.59 0.37
CA ALA A 479 6.52 39.09 0.97
C ALA A 479 7.70 38.12 0.74
N LEU A 480 7.44 36.82 0.58
CA LEU A 480 8.43 35.81 0.18
C LEU A 480 8.79 35.88 -1.32
N GLY A 481 8.11 36.72 -2.10
CA GLY A 481 8.38 36.92 -3.53
C GLY A 481 7.51 36.09 -4.47
N ALA A 482 6.44 35.45 -3.98
CA ALA A 482 5.51 34.73 -4.84
C ALA A 482 4.58 35.66 -5.61
N ASP A 483 4.33 35.34 -6.88
CA ASP A 483 3.41 36.04 -7.78
C ASP A 483 2.04 35.37 -7.86
N ALA A 484 1.98 34.05 -7.65
CA ALA A 484 0.75 33.26 -7.59
C ALA A 484 0.89 32.11 -6.59
N VAL A 485 -0.23 31.65 -6.04
CA VAL A 485 -0.32 30.54 -5.08
C VAL A 485 -1.27 29.46 -5.58
N GLY A 486 -0.95 28.20 -5.34
CA GLY A 486 -1.83 27.07 -5.63
C GLY A 486 -1.49 25.83 -4.82
N GLU A 487 -2.31 24.80 -5.00
CA GLU A 487 -2.24 23.56 -4.21
C GLU A 487 -1.78 22.39 -5.10
N GLY A 488 -0.47 22.11 -5.13
CA GLY A 488 0.07 20.83 -5.61
C GLY A 488 0.65 20.76 -7.04
N GLY A 489 0.87 21.87 -7.75
CA GLY A 489 1.54 21.82 -9.06
C GLY A 489 3.03 21.45 -8.96
N GLU A 490 3.67 21.97 -7.93
CA GLU A 490 5.06 21.81 -7.52
C GLU A 490 5.42 20.38 -7.09
N THR A 491 4.51 19.67 -6.43
CA THR A 491 4.76 18.28 -5.98
C THR A 491 4.91 17.28 -7.13
N GLN A 492 4.50 17.68 -8.34
CA GLN A 492 4.64 16.91 -9.58
C GLN A 492 5.87 17.32 -10.40
N ASN A 493 6.58 18.39 -10.01
CA ASN A 493 7.93 18.64 -10.48
C ASN A 493 8.86 17.64 -9.80
N ASP A 494 8.97 16.45 -10.37
CA ASP A 494 10.05 15.54 -10.02
C ASP A 494 11.28 15.87 -10.90
N PRO A 495 12.29 16.57 -10.37
CA PRO A 495 13.47 16.98 -11.14
C PRO A 495 14.35 15.79 -11.54
N GLU A 496 14.14 14.59 -10.98
CA GLU A 496 14.84 13.36 -11.39
C GLU A 496 14.47 12.92 -12.81
N ILE A 497 13.42 13.49 -13.41
CA ILE A 497 12.91 13.13 -14.74
C ILE A 497 13.61 13.92 -15.87
N ALA A 498 14.56 14.81 -15.56
CA ALA A 498 15.38 15.45 -16.57
C ALA A 498 16.32 14.41 -17.22
N PRO A 499 16.21 14.13 -18.53
CA PRO A 499 17.18 13.27 -19.20
C PRO A 499 18.58 13.91 -19.16
N LYS A 500 19.61 13.06 -19.13
CA LYS A 500 20.98 13.44 -19.45
C LYS A 500 21.09 14.08 -20.84
#